data_AF-A0A3B0PC12-F1
#
_entry.id   AF-A0A3B0PC12-F1
#
_cell.length_a   1.000
_cell.length_b   1.000
_cell.length_c   1.000
_cell.angle_alpha   90.00
_cell.angle_beta   90.00
_cell.angle_gamma   90.00
#
_symmetry.space_group_name_H-M   'P 1'
#
loop_
_entity.id
_entity.type
_entity.pdbx_description
1 polymer ?
#
loop_
_entity_poly.entity_id
_entity_poly.type
_entity_poly.pdbx_seq_one_letter_code
_entity_poly.pdbx_strand_id
1 'polypeptide(L)' 'MVNDILLIIINNNAKLFSLNVTKDKKNNTFMADLGIYVQDMRHLNFIMDEITLKDMSFNW' A
#
# COMPACT_ATOMS: atom_id res chain seq x y z
N MET A 1 -2.29 9.72 7.51
CA MET A 1 -2.63 9.17 6.19
C MET A 1 -1.57 8.19 5.67
N VAL A 2 -0.29 8.55 5.43
CA VAL A 2 0.74 7.54 5.08
C VAL A 2 1.03 6.58 6.24
N ASN A 3 1.11 7.10 7.46
CA ASN A 3 1.31 6.27 8.66
C ASN A 3 0.19 5.25 8.88
N ASP A 4 -1.05 5.56 8.48
CA ASP A 4 -2.19 4.68 8.68
C ASP A 4 -2.10 3.46 7.74
N ILE A 5 -1.67 3.68 6.49
CA ILE A 5 -1.40 2.61 5.52
C ILE A 5 -0.26 1.70 6.02
N LEU A 6 0.80 2.29 6.57
CA LEU A 6 1.91 1.52 7.14
C LEU A 6 1.47 0.70 8.36
N LEU A 7 0.61 1.26 9.22
CA LEU A 7 0.06 0.54 10.36
C LEU A 7 -0.82 -0.63 9.90
N ILE A 8 -1.64 -0.46 8.86
CA ILE A 8 -2.42 -1.55 8.27
C ILE A 8 -1.49 -2.68 7.79
N ILE A 9 -0.43 -2.35 7.05
CA ILE A 9 0.55 -3.34 6.56
C ILE A 9 1.19 -4.11 7.73
N ILE A 10 1.65 -3.40 8.76
CA ILE A 10 2.31 -3.99 9.94
C ILE A 10 1.34 -4.85 10.75
N ASN A 11 0.13 -4.35 11.02
CA ASN A 11 -0.89 -5.07 11.80
C ASN A 11 -1.35 -6.35 11.10
N ASN A 12 -1.25 -6.40 9.77
CA ASN A 12 -1.56 -7.58 8.98
C ASN A 12 -0.42 -8.59 8.85
N ASN A 13 0.70 -8.41 9.55
CA ASN A 13 1.88 -9.28 9.44
C ASN A 13 2.51 -9.28 8.04
N ALA A 14 2.32 -8.22 7.24
CA ALA A 14 3.14 -7.99 6.06
C ALA A 14 4.41 -7.23 6.43
N LYS A 15 5.50 -7.51 5.72
CA LYS A 15 6.78 -6.85 5.94
C LYS A 15 6.98 -5.75 4.90
N LEU A 16 7.18 -4.52 5.37
CA LEU A 16 7.59 -3.42 4.50
C LEU A 16 9.02 -3.67 4.00
N PHE A 17 9.19 -3.69 2.69
CA PHE A 17 10.49 -3.78 2.03
C PHE A 17 10.99 -2.40 1.58
N SER A 18 10.10 -1.59 1.00
CA SER A 18 10.43 -0.25 0.53
C SER A 18 9.24 0.70 0.68
N LEU A 19 9.56 1.96 0.99
CA LEU A 19 8.64 3.08 0.91
C LEU A 19 9.39 4.23 0.24
N ASN A 20 8.93 4.64 -0.94
CA ASN A 20 9.42 5.83 -1.60
C ASN A 20 8.31 6.88 -1.63
N VAL A 21 8.62 8.11 -1.23
CA VAL A 21 7.64 9.21 -1.27
C VAL A 21 8.21 10.33 -2.12
N THR A 22 7.53 10.62 -3.21
CA THR A 22 7.93 11.66 -4.17
C THR A 22 6.90 12.77 -4.18
N LYS A 23 7.36 14.03 -4.14
CA LYS A 23 6.49 15.19 -4.33
C LYS A 23 6.55 15.63 -5.79
N ASP A 24 5.44 15.57 -6.50
CA ASP A 24 5.31 16.21 -7.80
C ASP A 24 5.12 17.72 -7.60
N LYS A 25 6.12 18.48 -8.05
CA LYS A 25 6.17 19.94 -7.89
C LYS A 25 5.21 20.67 -8.82
N LYS A 26 4.77 20.06 -9.92
CA LYS A 26 3.90 20.71 -10.93
C LYS A 26 2.47 20.82 -10.45
N ASN A 27 1.97 19.79 -9.79
CA ASN A 27 0.59 19.70 -9.28
C ASN A 27 0.52 19.77 -7.74
N ASN A 28 1.66 19.93 -7.06
CA ASN A 28 1.76 19.93 -5.60
C ASN A 28 1.16 18.66 -4.95
N THR A 29 1.24 17.53 -5.66
CA THR A 29 0.77 16.23 -5.15
C THR A 29 1.93 15.42 -4.58
N PHE A 30 1.59 14.44 -3.75
CA PHE A 30 2.53 13.48 -3.20
C PHE A 30 2.14 12.09 -3.70
N MET A 31 3.14 11.35 -4.15
CA MET A 31 3.01 9.95 -4.56
C MET A 31 3.81 9.10 -3.59
N ALA A 32 3.25 7.97 -3.18
CA ALA A 32 3.93 7.00 -2.35
C ALA A 32 3.94 5.64 -3.06
N ASP A 33 5.13 5.10 -3.29
CA ASP A 33 5.33 3.75 -3.81
C ASP A 33 5.70 2.83 -2.65
N LEU A 34 4.95 1.74 -2.48
CA LEU A 34 5.15 0.78 -1.40
C LEU A 34 5.48 -0.60 -1.96
N GLY A 35 6.58 -1.19 -1.49
CA GLY A 35 6.92 -2.59 -1.70
C GLY A 35 6.72 -3.38 -0.41
N ILE A 36 5.88 -4.42 -0.45
CA ILE A 36 5.61 -5.30 0.71
C ILE A 36 5.83 -6.77 0.34
N TYR A 37 6.24 -7.56 1.34
CA TYR A 37 6.19 -9.01 1.27
C TYR A 37 4.94 -9.53 1.97
N VAL A 38 4.20 -10.39 1.26
CA VAL A 38 3.01 -11.09 1.73
C VAL A 38 3.24 -12.60 1.66
N GLN A 39 2.44 -13.37 2.40
CA GLN A 39 2.56 -14.84 2.45
C GLN A 39 1.95 -15.52 1.22
N ASP A 40 0.79 -15.05 0.78
CA ASP A 40 0.09 -15.53 -0.40
C ASP A 40 -0.82 -14.42 -0.97
N MET A 41 -1.50 -14.72 -2.09
CA MET A 41 -2.40 -13.76 -2.74
C MET A 41 -3.64 -13.40 -1.92
N ARG A 42 -4.13 -14.31 -1.07
CA ARG A 42 -5.31 -14.02 -0.22
C ARG A 42 -4.93 -13.01 0.86
N HIS A 43 -3.73 -13.14 1.42
CA HIS A 43 -3.18 -12.19 2.38
C HIS A 43 -2.99 -10.80 1.73
N LEU A 44 -2.48 -10.73 0.50
CA LEU A 44 -2.42 -9.44 -0.23
C LEU A 44 -3.81 -8.82 -0.41
N ASN A 45 -4.78 -9.60 -0.88
CA ASN A 45 -6.14 -9.10 -1.09
C ASN A 45 -6.76 -8.56 0.21
N PHE A 46 -6.57 -9.25 1.34
CA PHE A 46 -7.04 -8.79 2.64
C PHE A 46 -6.45 -7.42 3.02
N ILE A 47 -5.13 -7.24 2.87
CA ILE A 47 -4.47 -5.96 3.13
C ILE A 47 -5.01 -4.86 2.19
N MET A 48 -5.20 -5.18 0.91
CA MET A 48 -5.70 -4.22 -0.09
C MET A 48 -7.14 -3.78 0.21
N ASP A 49 -7.99 -4.69 0.69
CA ASP A 49 -9.34 -4.39 1.13
C ASP A 49 -9.35 -3.44 2.33
N GLU A 50 -8.44 -3.64 3.30
CA GLU A 50 -8.31 -2.76 4.47
C GLU A 50 -7.76 -1.37 4.12
N ILE A 51 -6.82 -1.26 3.17
CA ILE A 51 -6.31 0.03 2.67
C ILE A 51 -7.41 0.81 1.90
N THR A 52 -8.56 0.18 1.63
CA THR A 52 -9.71 0.77 0.94
C THR A 52 -9.38 1.19 -0.49
N LEU A 53 -8.51 0.45 -1.19
CA LEU A 53 -8.29 0.60 -2.64
C LEU A 53 -9.39 -0.12 -3.43
N LYS A 54 -10.64 -0.03 -2.95
CA LYS A 54 -11.80 -0.81 -3.39
C LYS A 54 -12.16 -0.64 -4.87
N ASP A 55 -11.65 0.39 -5.53
CA ASP A 55 -11.93 0.68 -6.94
C ASP A 55 -10.83 0.23 -7.92
N MET A 56 -9.80 -0.49 -7.47
CA MET A 56 -8.78 -1.07 -8.36
C MET A 56 -9.11 -2.54 -8.69
N SER A 57 -9.79 -2.75 -9.80
CA SER A 57 -9.94 -4.07 -10.41
C SER A 57 -8.61 -4.52 -11.02
N PHE A 58 -7.90 -5.40 -10.33
CA PHE A 58 -6.72 -6.08 -10.87
C PHE A 58 -7.18 -7.28 -11.72
N ASN A 59 -7.14 -7.12 -13.05
CA ASN A 59 -7.14 -8.28 -13.94
C ASN A 59 -5.70 -8.74 -14.08
N TRP A 60 -5.44 -9.97 -13.62
CA TRP A 60 -4.15 -10.64 -13.76
C TRP A 60 -4.08 -11.40 -15.07
#